data_AF-A0A565CKQ0-F1
#
_entry.id   AF-A0A565CKQ0-F1
#
_cell.length_a   1.000
_cell.length_b   1.000
_cell.length_c   1.000
_cell.angle_alpha   90.00
_cell.angle_beta   90.00
_cell.angle_gamma   90.00
#
_symmetry.space_group_name_H-M   'P 1'
#
loop_
_entity.id
_entity.type
_entity.pdbx_description
1 polymer ?
#
loop_
_entity_poly.entity_id
_entity_poly.type
_entity_poly.pdbx_seq_one_letter_code
_entity_poly.pdbx_strand_id
1 'polypeptide(L)'
;MIKYFCHDHHLKLEKYDSVRDAKKQCQACILRIDSYDFYNCLQCDFILHEVCAGLPRKLAHALHRHPLVLDPSPILDYHSIGCSTFGRDSNGFGYKCSKNDCDDEITIQIDVRCILVHDCFTHKSHEHPLFISTSYSRKGTIYCNGCKDIVRVEYYMQCTICTFSMCYRCATIPHELHYKFDPHPLSLCYGEDAEKTYWCEVCEKEVNPRE
;
A
#
# COMPACT_ATOMS: atom_id res chain seq x y z
N MET A 1 12.35 22.90 7.44
CA MET A 1 11.98 22.05 8.60
C MET A 1 10.48 22.16 8.79
N ILE A 2 9.81 21.11 9.24
CA ILE A 2 8.36 21.08 9.46
C ILE A 2 8.05 20.54 10.86
N LYS A 3 6.95 20.99 11.46
CA LYS A 3 6.34 20.31 12.61
C LYS A 3 5.26 19.38 12.09
N TYR A 4 5.40 18.08 12.33
CA TYR A 4 4.39 17.11 11.91
C TYR A 4 3.33 16.94 13.01
N PHE A 5 2.09 16.69 12.61
CA PHE A 5 0.95 16.85 13.52
C PHE A 5 0.93 15.90 14.72
N CYS A 6 1.56 14.73 14.61
CA CYS A 6 1.61 13.68 15.63
C CYS A 6 3.03 13.41 16.11
N HIS A 7 3.94 14.37 15.91
CA HIS A 7 5.31 14.24 16.35
C HIS A 7 5.80 15.57 16.92
N ASP A 8 6.35 15.53 18.13
CA ASP A 8 6.70 16.74 18.89
C ASP A 8 7.93 17.46 18.34
N HIS A 9 8.87 16.71 17.74
CA HIS A 9 10.08 17.26 17.17
C HIS A 9 9.87 17.79 15.74
N HIS A 10 10.76 18.69 15.33
CA HIS A 10 10.78 19.16 13.95
C HIS A 10 11.48 18.15 13.04
N LEU A 11 10.89 17.92 11.87
CA LEU A 11 11.51 17.14 10.81
C LEU A 11 12.28 18.05 9.85
N LYS A 12 13.42 17.57 9.39
CA LYS A 12 14.24 18.18 8.35
C LYS A 12 14.11 17.34 7.08
N LEU A 13 14.00 18.01 5.94
CA LEU A 13 14.11 17.35 4.64
C LEU A 13 15.58 16.96 4.44
N GLU A 14 15.83 15.68 4.25
CA GLU A 14 17.13 15.10 3.97
C GLU A 14 17.12 14.44 2.59
N LYS A 15 18.31 14.35 2.01
CA LYS A 15 18.57 13.72 0.72
C LYS A 15 19.44 12.49 0.95
N TYR A 16 19.19 11.42 0.20
CA TYR A 16 20.10 10.28 0.21
C TYR A 16 21.40 10.62 -0.54
N ASP A 17 22.54 10.55 0.15
CA ASP A 17 23.82 10.98 -0.40
C ASP A 17 24.63 9.88 -1.12
N SER A 18 24.29 8.59 -1.00
CA SER A 18 24.85 7.52 -1.86
C SER A 18 24.36 6.11 -1.50
N VAL A 19 24.46 5.71 -0.23
CA VAL A 19 24.10 4.36 0.23
C VAL A 19 22.74 4.40 0.94
N ARG A 20 21.78 3.63 0.44
CA ARG A 20 20.45 3.51 1.05
C ARG A 20 20.55 2.73 2.35
N ASP A 21 20.09 3.32 3.45
CA ASP A 21 20.01 2.61 4.71
C ASP A 21 18.79 1.69 4.70
N ALA A 22 19.07 0.42 4.53
CA ALA A 22 18.13 -0.68 4.62
C ALA A 22 17.23 -0.64 5.88
N LYS A 23 17.63 0.03 6.97
CA LYS A 23 16.83 0.06 8.19
C LYS A 23 15.83 1.21 8.23
N LYS A 24 15.98 2.25 7.41
CA LYS A 24 15.08 3.40 7.42
C LYS A 24 13.72 3.05 6.85
N GLN A 25 12.69 3.20 7.68
CA GLN A 25 11.31 2.91 7.36
C GLN A 25 10.44 4.13 7.64
N CYS A 26 9.45 4.37 6.78
CA CYS A 26 8.46 5.41 6.96
C CYS A 26 7.44 4.99 8.01
N GLN A 27 7.16 5.88 8.96
CA GLN A 27 6.23 5.61 10.06
C GLN A 27 4.76 5.67 9.61
N ALA A 28 4.47 6.33 8.47
CA ALA A 28 3.11 6.39 7.95
C ALA A 28 2.74 5.16 7.11
N CYS A 29 3.57 4.75 6.17
CA CYS A 29 3.25 3.67 5.23
C CYS A 29 3.97 2.36 5.51
N ILE A 30 4.91 2.33 6.47
CA ILE A 30 5.70 1.13 6.86
C ILE A 30 6.62 0.63 5.74
N LEU A 31 6.66 1.30 4.59
CA LEU A 31 7.61 1.02 3.52
C LEU A 31 8.98 1.64 3.84
N ARG A 32 10.02 1.04 3.27
CA ARG A 32 11.39 1.55 3.39
C ARG A 32 11.53 2.91 2.72
N ILE A 33 12.47 3.70 3.17
CA ILE A 33 12.81 4.96 2.49
C ILE A 33 13.72 4.64 1.30
N ASP A 34 13.10 4.60 0.12
CA ASP A 34 13.71 4.45 -1.20
C ASP A 34 13.63 5.76 -2.03
N SER A 35 12.87 6.75 -1.58
CA SER A 35 12.85 8.08 -2.20
C SER A 35 14.17 8.82 -2.00
N TYR A 36 14.53 9.69 -2.94
CA TYR A 36 15.72 10.55 -2.81
C TYR A 36 15.54 11.56 -1.67
N ASP A 37 14.35 12.17 -1.60
CA ASP A 37 13.95 13.13 -0.57
C ASP A 37 13.06 12.45 0.49
N PHE A 38 13.34 12.72 1.76
CA PHE A 38 12.55 12.23 2.89
C PHE A 38 12.66 13.16 4.10
N TYR A 39 11.67 13.12 4.99
CA TYR A 39 11.70 13.86 6.24
C TYR A 39 12.25 13.00 7.36
N ASN A 40 13.29 13.49 8.03
CA ASN A 40 13.95 12.86 9.16
C ASN A 40 13.84 13.73 10.41
N CYS A 41 13.59 13.11 11.55
CA CYS A 41 13.74 13.76 12.84
C CYS A 41 15.19 13.69 13.31
N LEU A 42 15.74 14.82 13.75
CA LEU A 42 17.13 14.90 14.23
C LEU A 42 17.28 14.41 15.68
N GLN A 43 16.19 14.09 16.36
CA GLN A 43 16.15 13.77 17.79
C GLN A 43 15.74 12.32 18.06
N CYS A 44 15.12 11.63 17.10
CA CYS A 44 14.70 10.23 17.23
C CYS A 44 14.50 9.59 15.84
N ASP A 45 14.22 8.30 15.79
CA ASP A 45 14.06 7.53 14.55
C ASP A 45 12.70 7.72 13.85
N PHE A 46 12.12 8.92 13.94
CA PHE A 46 10.86 9.25 13.26
C PHE A 46 11.15 9.73 11.84
N ILE A 47 10.73 8.94 10.85
CA ILE A 47 11.05 9.17 9.44
C ILE A 47 9.76 9.04 8.61
N LEU A 48 9.61 9.90 7.62
CA LEU A 48 8.50 9.89 6.67
C LEU A 48 9.02 10.06 5.24
N HIS A 49 8.43 9.37 4.28
CA HIS A 49 8.55 9.78 2.88
C HIS A 49 8.01 11.20 2.71
N GLU A 50 8.55 11.96 1.75
CA GLU A 50 8.04 13.30 1.42
C GLU A 50 6.53 13.27 1.14
N VAL A 51 6.08 12.32 0.32
CA VAL A 51 4.66 12.12 0.00
C VAL A 51 3.84 11.83 1.26
N CYS A 52 4.35 11.00 2.18
CA CYS A 52 3.68 10.69 3.44
C CYS A 52 3.60 11.90 4.39
N ALA A 53 4.62 12.76 4.38
CA ALA A 53 4.61 14.02 5.13
C ALA A 53 3.62 15.03 4.54
N GLY A 54 3.38 14.99 3.23
CA GLY A 54 2.43 15.83 2.52
C GLY A 54 0.97 15.37 2.56
N LEU A 55 0.67 14.22 3.17
CA LEU A 55 -0.69 13.68 3.23
C LEU A 55 -1.65 14.65 3.94
N PRO A 56 -2.85 14.89 3.35
CA PRO A 56 -3.81 15.83 3.91
C PRO A 56 -4.40 15.29 5.23
N ARG A 57 -4.54 16.16 6.23
CA ARG A 57 -5.09 15.78 7.55
C ARG A 57 -6.55 15.31 7.47
N LYS A 58 -7.29 15.83 6.50
CA LYS A 58 -8.67 15.46 6.17
C LYS A 58 -8.78 15.29 4.66
N LEU A 59 -9.40 14.20 4.19
CA LEU A 59 -9.64 13.98 2.77
C LEU A 59 -11.01 13.36 2.51
N ALA A 60 -11.56 13.61 1.32
CA ALA A 60 -12.68 12.85 0.78
C ALA A 60 -12.12 11.70 -0.07
N HIS A 61 -12.73 10.52 0.00
CA HIS A 61 -12.24 9.32 -0.69
C HIS A 61 -13.39 8.58 -1.37
N ALA A 62 -13.17 8.01 -2.55
CA ALA A 62 -14.23 7.35 -3.33
C ALA A 62 -14.90 6.18 -2.58
N LEU A 63 -14.17 5.53 -1.66
CA LEU A 63 -14.67 4.39 -0.87
C LEU A 63 -15.56 4.80 0.31
N HIS A 64 -15.66 6.08 0.63
CA HIS A 64 -16.43 6.51 1.79
C HIS A 64 -17.04 7.90 1.63
N ARG A 65 -18.32 8.02 1.98
CA ARG A 65 -19.10 9.24 1.78
C ARG A 65 -18.68 10.41 2.67
N HIS A 66 -18.12 10.14 3.85
CA HIS A 66 -17.71 11.18 4.80
C HIS A 66 -16.23 11.53 4.67
N PRO A 67 -15.82 12.74 5.07
CA PRO A 67 -14.41 13.07 5.21
C PRO A 67 -13.70 12.14 6.21
N LEU A 68 -12.60 11.56 5.74
CA LEU A 68 -11.70 10.75 6.54
C LEU A 68 -10.61 11.62 7.16
N VAL A 69 -10.14 11.23 8.34
CA VAL A 69 -9.09 11.92 9.09
C VAL A 69 -7.90 10.99 9.25
N LEU A 70 -6.70 11.54 9.02
CA LEU A 70 -5.45 10.82 9.21
C LEU A 70 -5.22 10.53 10.70
N ASP A 71 -5.16 9.25 11.03
CA ASP A 71 -4.98 8.69 12.35
C ASP A 71 -3.66 7.90 12.43
N PRO A 72 -2.72 8.32 13.30
CA PRO A 72 -1.46 7.62 13.49
C PRO A 72 -1.59 6.38 14.39
N SER A 73 -2.74 6.15 15.02
CA SER A 73 -2.98 4.94 15.79
C SER A 73 -2.93 3.69 14.89
N PRO A 74 -2.32 2.59 15.34
CA PRO A 74 -2.25 1.36 14.57
C PRO A 74 -3.66 0.87 14.21
N ILE A 75 -3.77 0.21 13.06
CA ILE A 75 -5.02 -0.39 12.61
C ILE A 75 -5.31 -1.62 13.48
N LEU A 76 -6.24 -1.48 14.44
CA LEU A 76 -6.53 -2.54 15.44
C LEU A 76 -7.71 -3.45 15.03
N ASP A 77 -8.35 -3.22 13.88
CA ASP A 77 -9.67 -3.79 13.59
C ASP A 77 -9.75 -4.63 12.29
N TYR A 78 -10.59 -5.68 12.34
CA TYR A 78 -10.80 -6.70 11.29
C TYR A 78 -11.44 -6.17 10.00
N HIS A 79 -11.95 -4.94 10.05
CA HIS A 79 -12.70 -4.30 8.98
C HIS A 79 -11.94 -3.20 8.23
N SER A 80 -10.62 -3.13 8.42
CA SER A 80 -9.78 -2.20 7.68
C SER A 80 -9.65 -2.57 6.19
N ILE A 81 -9.67 -1.54 5.35
CA ILE A 81 -9.15 -1.60 3.97
C ILE A 81 -7.63 -1.51 4.09
N GLY A 82 -7.06 -2.66 4.44
CA GLY A 82 -5.65 -2.83 4.68
C GLY A 82 -4.95 -3.45 3.49
N CYS A 83 -3.77 -2.92 3.19
CA CYS A 83 -2.85 -3.50 2.22
C CYS A 83 -1.91 -4.48 2.97
N SER A 84 -2.44 -5.46 3.71
CA SER A 84 -1.62 -6.38 4.53
C SER A 84 -0.82 -7.32 3.64
N THR A 85 0.52 -7.27 3.71
CA THR A 85 1.37 -8.30 3.11
C THR A 85 1.51 -9.43 4.11
N PHE A 86 0.96 -10.61 3.79
CA PHE A 86 1.06 -11.85 4.59
C PHE A 86 0.83 -11.68 6.10
N GLY A 87 -0.44 -11.64 6.53
CA GLY A 87 -0.82 -11.90 7.93
C GLY A 87 -0.28 -10.90 8.96
N ARG A 88 0.14 -9.70 8.53
CA ARG A 88 0.52 -8.60 9.42
C ARG A 88 -0.47 -7.47 9.23
N ASP A 89 -1.13 -7.10 10.33
CA ASP A 89 -1.86 -5.84 10.43
C ASP A 89 -0.90 -4.70 10.07
N SER A 90 -1.40 -3.68 9.37
CA SER A 90 -0.53 -2.55 9.08
C SER A 90 -0.34 -1.73 10.35
N ASN A 91 0.91 -1.69 10.82
CA ASN A 91 1.32 -0.85 11.94
C ASN A 91 1.50 0.63 11.53
N GLY A 92 1.06 0.99 10.33
CA GLY A 92 1.16 2.33 9.76
C GLY A 92 -0.02 3.20 10.13
N PHE A 93 -0.02 4.41 9.60
CA PHE A 93 -1.14 5.32 9.75
C PHE A 93 -2.31 4.86 8.88
N GLY A 94 -3.52 5.19 9.31
CA GLY A 94 -4.74 4.96 8.56
C GLY A 94 -5.61 6.20 8.49
N TYR A 95 -6.57 6.20 7.58
CA TYR A 95 -7.63 7.19 7.50
C TYR A 95 -8.92 6.59 8.04
N LYS A 96 -9.53 7.24 9.02
CA LYS A 96 -10.80 6.80 9.61
C LYS A 96 -11.90 7.82 9.43
N CYS A 97 -13.15 7.37 9.42
CA CYS A 97 -14.28 8.28 9.44
C CYS A 97 -14.26 9.13 10.72
N SER A 98 -14.51 10.43 10.56
CA SER A 98 -14.57 11.38 11.69
C SER A 98 -15.93 11.47 12.36
N LYS A 99 -16.96 10.82 11.80
CA LYS A 99 -18.33 10.88 12.29
C LYS A 99 -18.61 9.71 13.22
N ASN A 100 -19.08 10.01 14.44
CA ASN A 100 -19.45 9.01 15.43
C ASN A 100 -20.72 8.23 15.04
N ASP A 101 -21.70 8.91 14.42
CA ASP A 101 -22.94 8.31 13.93
C ASP A 101 -22.83 8.01 12.43
N CYS A 102 -21.71 7.38 12.03
CA CYS A 102 -21.58 6.93 10.66
C CYS A 102 -22.48 5.72 10.46
N ASP A 103 -23.55 5.86 9.66
CA ASP A 103 -24.54 4.79 9.36
C ASP A 103 -23.96 3.58 8.61
N ASP A 104 -22.64 3.53 8.41
CA ASP A 104 -22.01 2.32 7.90
C ASP A 104 -21.90 1.37 9.10
N GLU A 105 -22.47 0.16 9.01
CA GLU A 105 -22.45 -0.88 10.07
C GLU A 105 -21.02 -1.24 10.55
N ILE A 106 -20.01 -0.70 9.88
CA ILE A 106 -18.60 -0.99 10.01
C ILE A 106 -17.81 0.33 10.08
N THR A 107 -16.96 0.49 11.09
CA THR A 107 -15.97 1.59 11.18
C THR A 107 -14.94 1.43 10.06
N ILE A 108 -15.02 2.27 9.01
CA ILE A 108 -14.04 2.22 7.93
C ILE A 108 -12.69 2.77 8.39
N GLN A 109 -11.63 2.01 8.10
CA GLN A 109 -10.24 2.46 8.23
C GLN A 109 -9.46 2.08 6.98
N ILE A 110 -8.79 3.04 6.34
CA ILE A 110 -8.04 2.85 5.09
C ILE A 110 -6.56 3.08 5.33
N ASP A 111 -5.72 2.08 5.05
CA ASP A 111 -4.26 2.21 5.14
C ASP A 111 -3.74 3.32 4.20
N VAL A 112 -2.77 4.11 4.65
CA VAL A 112 -2.15 5.18 3.85
C VAL A 112 -1.69 4.70 2.47
N ARG A 113 -1.18 3.48 2.33
CA ARG A 113 -0.78 2.91 1.03
C ARG A 113 -1.96 2.74 0.11
N CYS A 114 -3.12 2.35 0.65
CA CYS A 114 -4.32 2.20 -0.14
C CYS A 114 -4.92 3.57 -0.53
N ILE A 115 -4.70 4.64 0.26
CA ILE A 115 -5.06 6.04 -0.09
C ILE A 115 -4.20 6.60 -1.22
N LEU A 116 -2.94 6.14 -1.35
CA LEU A 116 -2.05 6.57 -2.43
C LEU A 116 -2.40 5.91 -3.79
N VAL A 117 -3.30 4.93 -3.80
CA VAL A 117 -3.85 4.37 -5.04
C VAL A 117 -4.78 5.41 -5.65
N HIS A 118 -4.50 5.77 -6.89
CA HIS A 118 -5.30 6.77 -7.61
C HIS A 118 -6.64 6.16 -8.04
N ASP A 119 -7.67 7.01 -8.18
CA ASP A 119 -9.00 6.58 -8.62
C ASP A 119 -9.00 5.93 -10.01
N CYS A 120 -8.05 6.32 -10.86
CA CYS A 120 -7.81 5.78 -12.20
C CYS A 120 -6.30 5.69 -12.46
N PHE A 121 -5.81 4.50 -12.78
CA PHE A 121 -4.39 4.28 -13.09
C PHE A 121 -4.19 3.04 -13.97
N THR A 122 -3.10 3.00 -14.73
CA THR A 122 -2.67 1.80 -15.45
C THR A 122 -1.64 1.05 -14.60
N HIS A 123 -1.98 -0.14 -14.14
CA HIS A 123 -1.06 -0.98 -13.36
C HIS A 123 -0.09 -1.71 -14.30
N LYS A 124 1.18 -1.91 -13.93
CA LYS A 124 2.16 -2.58 -14.79
C LYS A 124 1.76 -4.00 -15.21
N SER A 125 0.90 -4.66 -14.43
CA SER A 125 0.36 -5.99 -14.76
C SER A 125 -0.79 -6.00 -15.78
N HIS A 126 -1.24 -4.84 -16.24
CA HIS A 126 -2.41 -4.75 -17.10
C HIS A 126 -2.38 -3.51 -18.00
N GLU A 127 -2.69 -3.69 -19.28
CA GLU A 127 -2.59 -2.63 -20.29
C GLU A 127 -3.66 -1.53 -20.18
N HIS A 128 -4.83 -1.86 -19.63
CA HIS A 128 -5.95 -0.92 -19.54
C HIS A 128 -5.98 -0.17 -18.18
N PRO A 129 -6.55 1.04 -18.14
CA PRO A 129 -6.81 1.74 -16.88
C PRO A 129 -7.74 0.94 -15.96
N LEU A 130 -7.37 0.88 -14.69
CA LEU A 130 -8.17 0.33 -13.61
C LEU A 130 -8.83 1.46 -12.84
N PHE A 131 -10.07 1.22 -12.43
CA PHE A 131 -10.87 2.16 -11.65
C PHE A 131 -11.27 1.54 -10.32
N ILE A 132 -11.29 2.34 -9.26
CA ILE A 132 -11.84 1.91 -7.97
C ILE A 132 -13.34 1.61 -8.14
N SER A 133 -13.74 0.38 -7.83
CA SER A 133 -15.13 -0.05 -7.94
C SER A 133 -15.93 0.45 -6.73
N THR A 134 -16.86 1.37 -6.95
CA THR A 134 -17.75 1.94 -5.92
C THR A 134 -19.20 1.43 -6.05
N SER A 135 -19.49 0.63 -7.08
CA SER A 135 -20.82 0.10 -7.33
C SER A 135 -21.01 -1.28 -6.70
N TYR A 136 -22.02 -1.41 -5.83
CA TYR A 136 -22.49 -2.69 -5.31
C TYR A 136 -23.26 -3.45 -6.40
N SER A 137 -22.57 -4.03 -7.38
CA SER A 137 -23.25 -4.67 -8.51
C SER A 137 -22.38 -5.71 -9.22
N ARG A 138 -22.51 -6.98 -8.78
CA ARG A 138 -22.90 -8.13 -9.62
C ARG A 138 -22.88 -9.42 -8.79
N LYS A 139 -23.89 -10.26 -9.02
CA LYS A 139 -23.98 -11.64 -8.50
C LYS A 139 -22.71 -12.41 -8.93
N GLY A 140 -21.86 -12.77 -7.98
CA GLY A 140 -20.71 -13.65 -8.20
C GLY A 140 -19.50 -13.33 -7.32
N THR A 141 -18.66 -14.33 -7.10
CA THR A 141 -17.35 -14.17 -6.43
C THR A 141 -16.36 -13.55 -7.42
N ILE A 142 -15.72 -12.45 -7.03
CA ILE A 142 -14.70 -11.77 -7.83
C ILE A 142 -13.32 -12.20 -7.33
N TYR A 143 -12.41 -12.51 -8.25
CA TYR A 143 -11.06 -12.97 -7.94
C TYR A 143 -10.02 -11.98 -8.44
N CYS A 144 -9.06 -11.63 -7.60
CA CYS A 144 -7.94 -10.79 -8.00
C CYS A 144 -7.09 -11.52 -9.06
N ASN A 145 -6.84 -10.87 -10.19
CA ASN A 145 -5.98 -11.45 -11.24
C ASN A 145 -4.52 -11.61 -10.81
N GLY A 146 -4.08 -10.85 -9.80
CA GLY A 146 -2.75 -10.97 -9.18
C GLY A 146 -2.66 -12.17 -8.23
N CYS A 147 -3.21 -12.05 -7.02
CA CYS A 147 -3.06 -13.07 -5.98
C CYS A 147 -4.03 -14.26 -6.08
N LYS A 148 -4.97 -14.25 -7.02
CA LYS A 148 -6.03 -15.28 -7.18
C LYS A 148 -6.98 -15.45 -6.00
N ASP A 149 -6.84 -14.61 -4.96
CA ASP A 149 -7.78 -14.59 -3.83
C ASP A 149 -9.09 -13.88 -4.18
N ILE A 150 -10.12 -14.22 -3.43
CA ILE A 150 -11.41 -13.55 -3.45
C ILE A 150 -11.23 -12.09 -3.00
N VAL A 151 -11.68 -11.14 -3.80
CA VAL A 151 -11.72 -9.74 -3.39
C VAL A 151 -12.99 -9.47 -2.59
N ARG A 152 -12.89 -8.62 -1.56
CA ARG A 152 -14.09 -8.13 -0.88
C ARG A 152 -14.88 -7.30 -1.88
N VAL A 153 -16.17 -7.63 -2.04
CA VAL A 153 -17.05 -7.10 -3.10
C VAL A 153 -17.12 -5.57 -3.10
N GLU A 154 -16.81 -4.94 -1.97
CA GLU A 154 -16.91 -3.50 -1.76
C GLU A 154 -15.63 -2.72 -2.09
N TYR A 155 -14.46 -3.38 -2.21
CA TYR A 155 -13.16 -2.68 -2.25
C TYR A 155 -12.15 -3.36 -3.19
N TYR A 156 -12.28 -3.14 -4.49
CA TYR A 156 -11.34 -3.61 -5.50
C TYR A 156 -11.28 -2.66 -6.70
N MET A 157 -10.27 -2.82 -7.54
CA MET A 157 -10.12 -2.07 -8.78
C MET A 157 -10.47 -2.95 -9.96
N GLN A 158 -11.24 -2.40 -10.90
CA GLN A 158 -11.73 -3.12 -12.07
C GLN A 158 -11.30 -2.43 -13.37
N CYS A 159 -11.04 -3.25 -14.38
CA CYS A 159 -11.00 -2.79 -15.76
C CYS A 159 -12.44 -2.73 -16.29
N THR A 160 -12.78 -1.65 -16.99
CA THR A 160 -14.09 -1.53 -17.65
C THR A 160 -14.07 -2.08 -19.09
N ILE A 161 -12.90 -2.43 -19.60
CA ILE A 161 -12.67 -2.91 -20.97
C ILE A 161 -12.65 -4.45 -21.02
N CYS A 162 -12.12 -5.12 -19.99
CA CYS A 162 -12.07 -6.57 -19.89
C CYS A 162 -12.40 -7.07 -18.47
N THR A 163 -12.27 -8.37 -18.22
CA THR A 163 -12.63 -9.00 -16.92
C THR A 163 -11.55 -8.87 -15.85
N PHE A 164 -10.53 -8.03 -16.07
CA PHE A 164 -9.42 -7.87 -15.13
C PHE A 164 -9.88 -7.15 -13.86
N SER A 165 -9.52 -7.70 -12.71
CA SER A 165 -9.76 -7.12 -11.39
C SER A 165 -8.55 -7.28 -10.47
N MET A 166 -8.39 -6.37 -9.52
CA MET A 166 -7.24 -6.32 -8.63
C MET A 166 -7.63 -5.87 -7.23
N CYS A 167 -7.14 -6.56 -6.21
CA CYS A 167 -7.28 -6.12 -4.82
C CYS A 167 -6.26 -5.03 -4.46
N TYR A 168 -6.59 -4.21 -3.44
CA TYR A 168 -5.68 -3.19 -2.91
C TYR A 168 -4.31 -3.73 -2.48
N ARG A 169 -4.27 -4.96 -1.95
CA ARG A 169 -3.00 -5.64 -1.62
C ARG A 169 -2.09 -5.73 -2.83
N CYS A 170 -2.59 -6.21 -3.97
CA CYS A 170 -1.80 -6.37 -5.18
C CYS A 170 -1.41 -5.02 -5.81
N ALA A 171 -2.29 -4.02 -5.78
CA ALA A 171 -2.01 -2.72 -6.37
C ALA A 171 -0.99 -1.87 -5.59
N THR A 172 -0.74 -2.21 -4.33
CA THR A 172 0.17 -1.46 -3.45
C THR A 172 1.47 -2.19 -3.17
N ILE A 173 1.71 -3.34 -3.82
CA ILE A 173 3.01 -4.02 -3.74
C ILE A 173 4.04 -3.09 -4.40
N PRO A 174 5.09 -2.67 -3.68
CA PRO A 174 6.15 -1.88 -4.29
C PRO A 174 6.85 -2.70 -5.37
N HIS A 175 7.35 -2.02 -6.40
CA HIS A 175 8.08 -2.68 -7.48
C HIS A 175 9.31 -3.43 -6.98
N GLU A 176 10.01 -2.88 -5.98
CA GLU A 176 11.14 -3.53 -5.32
C GLU A 176 10.82 -3.73 -3.83
N LEU A 177 11.06 -4.94 -3.33
CA LEU A 177 10.89 -5.31 -1.94
C LEU A 177 12.21 -5.85 -1.39
N HIS A 178 12.73 -5.24 -0.33
CA HIS A 178 13.88 -5.79 0.36
C HIS A 178 13.44 -6.75 1.47
N TYR A 179 13.82 -8.01 1.35
CA TYR A 179 13.59 -9.00 2.38
C TYR A 179 14.71 -9.00 3.41
N LYS A 180 14.40 -9.05 4.71
CA LYS A 180 15.41 -8.94 5.78
C LYS A 180 16.49 -10.04 5.77
N PHE A 181 16.26 -11.14 5.07
CA PHE A 181 17.20 -12.26 4.97
C PHE A 181 17.85 -12.36 3.58
N ASP A 182 17.56 -11.43 2.67
CA ASP A 182 18.16 -11.36 1.34
C ASP A 182 18.79 -9.97 1.14
N PRO A 183 20.09 -9.86 0.86
CA PRO A 183 20.71 -8.57 0.56
C PRO A 183 20.19 -7.95 -0.75
N HIS A 184 19.63 -8.76 -1.66
CA HIS A 184 19.13 -8.29 -2.95
C HIS A 184 17.64 -7.93 -2.87
N PRO A 185 17.21 -6.84 -3.53
CA PRO A 185 15.80 -6.52 -3.66
C PRO A 185 15.09 -7.55 -4.56
N LEU A 186 13.92 -7.99 -4.13
CA LEU A 186 12.98 -8.73 -4.96
C LEU A 186 12.24 -7.74 -5.85
N SER A 187 12.31 -7.94 -7.17
CA SER A 187 11.54 -7.13 -8.13
C SER A 187 10.24 -7.83 -8.50
N LEU A 188 9.15 -7.07 -8.59
CA LEU A 188 7.85 -7.60 -8.98
C LEU A 188 7.76 -7.77 -10.50
N CYS A 189 7.57 -9.01 -10.94
CA CYS A 189 7.38 -9.37 -12.35
C CYS A 189 5.90 -9.49 -12.70
N TYR A 190 5.56 -9.26 -13.98
CA TYR A 190 4.17 -9.22 -14.46
C TYR A 190 3.85 -10.23 -15.55
N GLY A 191 4.58 -11.36 -15.58
CA GLY A 191 4.39 -12.41 -16.58
C GLY A 191 5.19 -12.19 -17.86
N GLU A 192 6.21 -11.34 -17.83
CA GLU A 192 7.32 -11.41 -18.79
C GLU A 192 7.89 -12.83 -18.74
N ASP A 193 8.01 -13.50 -19.90
CA ASP A 193 8.61 -14.82 -19.97
C ASP A 193 10.03 -14.71 -19.40
N ALA A 194 10.24 -15.31 -18.25
CA ALA A 194 11.58 -15.53 -17.79
C ALA A 194 12.21 -16.52 -18.76
N GLU A 195 13.04 -16.03 -19.68
CA GLU A 195 13.95 -16.86 -20.46
C GLU A 195 14.90 -17.68 -19.56
N LYS A 196 14.92 -17.37 -18.26
CA LYS A 196 15.76 -17.98 -17.22
C LYS A 196 14.93 -18.85 -16.30
N THR A 197 15.40 -20.08 -16.10
CA THR A 197 14.96 -20.95 -15.01
C THR A 197 15.40 -20.35 -13.68
N TYR A 198 14.44 -20.14 -12.78
CA TYR A 198 14.72 -19.68 -11.42
C TYR A 198 14.98 -20.89 -10.52
N TRP A 199 15.94 -20.77 -9.62
CA TRP A 199 16.27 -21.81 -8.65
C TRP A 199 16.06 -21.24 -7.25
N CYS A 200 15.43 -22.01 -6.37
CA CYS A 200 15.30 -21.65 -4.97
C CYS A 200 16.65 -21.87 -4.29
N GLU A 201 17.28 -20.80 -3.78
CA GLU A 201 18.60 -20.90 -3.13
C GLU A 201 18.60 -21.73 -1.84
N VAL A 202 17.43 -22.01 -1.27
CA VAL A 202 17.30 -22.78 -0.01
C VAL A 202 17.15 -24.28 -0.26
N CYS A 203 16.35 -24.66 -1.24
CA CYS A 203 16.06 -26.08 -1.52
C CYS A 203 16.66 -26.59 -2.82
N GLU A 204 17.32 -25.72 -3.59
CA GLU A 204 17.97 -25.98 -4.88
C GLU A 204 17.02 -26.62 -5.91
N LYS A 205 15.72 -26.32 -5.79
CA LYS A 205 14.71 -26.76 -6.75
C LYS A 205 14.39 -25.65 -7.74
N GLU A 206 14.08 -26.06 -8.95
CA GLU A 206 13.52 -25.17 -9.97
C GLU A 206 12.22 -24.56 -9.46
N VAL A 207 12.13 -23.24 -9.49
CA VAL A 207 10.94 -22.48 -9.14
C VAL A 207 10.11 -22.36 -10.40
N ASN A 208 8.88 -22.87 -10.36
CA ASN A 208 7.94 -22.68 -11.45
C ASN A 208 7.45 -21.22 -11.43
N PRO A 209 7.80 -20.38 -12.42
CA PRO A 209 7.38 -18.98 -12.44
C PRO A 209 5.87 -18.79 -12.72
N ARG A 210 5.13 -19.88 -12.94
CA ARG A 210 3.68 -19.91 -13.22
C ARG A 210 2.83 -20.54 -12.11
N GLU A 211 3.45 -20.97 -11.00
CA GLU A 211 2.74 -21.44 -9.80
C GLU A 211 2.41 -20.32 -8.81
#